data_AF-A0A961KY30-F1
#
_entry.id   AF-A0A961KY30-F1
#
_cell.length_a   1.000
_cell.length_b   1.000
_cell.length_c   1.000
_cell.angle_alpha   90.00
_cell.angle_beta   90.00
_cell.angle_gamma   90.00
#
_symmetry.space_group_name_H-M   'P 1'
#
loop_
_entity.id
_entity.type
_entity.pdbx_description
1 polymer ?
#
loop_
_entity_poly.entity_id
_entity_poly.type
_entity_poly.pdbx_seq_one_letter_code
_entity_poly.pdbx_strand_id
1 'polypeptide(L)'
;HTTVSGRDGKRVEVQIRTLEMHAVAESGVAAHWSYRDGERFENPFAVDPFRWLRSLTERFDGAEDSEDFLEHVKLEMFQDQVFCFTPKGEVVKLPRGATPIDFAYAIHTRIGDSCVGAKVDGNRVPLWTKLRNGQSVTIIRAEGQRPQPSWEDMVITGRAKSAIRRSLRGEQRATQVRLGREIARVALERVGKRASDKALEAAAKRLGLEEGDDVLARLGAAEMTGKDLVATLYPELQREPLPAAGDGTAPVVIGLGSGQEARPAPCCNPIPGERIVGIAVRGKGVMIHAIDCEELVAFEEEPDRWIDLRWAEGHSRPDHAVAIEIALANDAGVLGRICTLIGEQHANITDIDFTDRKPDFYRMIVEIEVRDMEHLTHVLTAIDADSDVAQVRRFRRTAAAARGGAAHRGD
;
A
#
# COMPACT_ATOMS: atom_id res chain seq x y z
N HIS A 1 30.13 15.05 40.42
CA HIS A 1 31.54 14.68 40.66
C HIS A 1 32.43 15.70 39.97
N THR A 2 33.68 15.86 40.40
CA THR A 2 34.68 16.70 39.72
C THR A 2 36.03 16.00 39.74
N THR A 3 36.82 16.15 38.68
CA THR A 3 38.16 15.54 38.60
C THR A 3 39.19 16.64 38.66
N VAL A 4 40.05 16.58 39.68
CA VAL A 4 41.12 17.57 39.91
C VAL A 4 42.49 16.92 39.69
N SER A 5 43.42 17.68 39.11
CA SER A 5 44.83 17.24 39.01
C SER A 5 45.59 17.66 40.26
N GLY A 6 46.16 16.68 40.96
CA GLY A 6 47.09 16.94 42.05
C GLY A 6 48.44 17.51 41.55
N ARG A 7 49.25 18.03 42.48
CA ARG A 7 50.57 18.62 42.17
C ARG A 7 51.53 17.65 41.49
N ASP A 8 51.33 16.34 41.66
CA ASP A 8 52.12 15.27 41.04
C ASP A 8 51.54 14.77 39.70
N GLY A 9 50.58 15.49 39.10
CA GLY A 9 49.95 15.13 37.82
C GLY A 9 48.96 13.96 37.88
N LYS A 10 48.79 13.32 39.04
CA LYS A 10 47.76 12.29 39.26
C LYS A 10 46.38 12.94 39.34
N ARG A 11 45.45 12.46 38.51
CA ARG A 11 44.05 12.88 38.52
C ARG A 11 43.30 12.14 39.64
N VAL A 12 42.62 12.90 40.49
CA VAL A 12 41.79 12.38 41.59
C VAL A 12 40.36 12.81 41.32
N GLU A 13 39.45 11.84 41.30
CA GLU A 13 38.01 12.11 41.23
C GLU A 13 37.47 12.39 42.63
N VAL A 14 36.82 13.54 42.79
CA VAL A 14 36.22 14.00 44.04
C VAL A 14 34.70 14.04 43.87
N GLN A 15 34.01 13.35 44.77
CA GLN A 15 32.55 13.35 44.84
C GLN A 15 32.11 14.15 46.06
N ILE A 16 31.49 15.31 45.83
CA ILE A 16 30.92 16.15 46.89
C ILE A 16 29.42 15.86 46.93
N ARG A 17 28.92 15.46 48.09
CA ARG A 17 27.51 15.12 48.34
C ARG A 17 27.15 15.46 49.78
N THR A 18 25.87 15.77 50.04
CA THR A 18 25.34 15.91 51.41
C THR A 18 25.22 14.54 52.07
N LEU A 19 25.03 14.50 53.38
CA LEU A 19 24.81 13.24 54.12
C LEU A 19 23.57 12.49 53.61
N GLU A 20 22.52 13.20 53.23
CA GLU A 20 21.29 12.63 52.65
C GLU A 20 21.56 11.98 51.28
N MET A 21 22.29 12.69 50.40
CA MET A 21 22.69 12.15 49.09
C MET A 21 23.63 10.94 49.23
N HIS A 22 24.47 10.92 50.27
CA HIS A 22 25.31 9.78 50.58
C HIS A 22 24.48 8.57 51.00
N ALA A 23 23.50 8.74 51.88
CA ALA A 23 22.61 7.66 52.30
C ALA A 23 21.89 7.02 51.10
N VAL A 24 21.30 7.82 50.21
CA VAL A 24 20.60 7.32 49.00
C VAL A 24 21.56 6.58 48.05
N ALA A 25 22.80 7.07 47.91
CA ALA A 25 23.78 6.47 47.03
C ALA A 25 24.35 5.13 47.55
N GLU A 26 24.47 4.95 48.88
CA GLU A 26 24.96 3.71 49.49
C GLU A 26 23.86 2.67 49.68
N SER A 27 22.63 3.09 50.01
CA SER A 27 21.51 2.18 50.31
C SER A 27 20.55 1.94 49.14
N GLY A 28 20.69 2.69 48.04
CA GLY A 28 19.85 2.58 46.85
C GLY A 28 18.43 3.14 47.03
N VAL A 29 17.71 3.29 45.92
CA VAL A 29 16.34 3.89 45.87
C VAL A 29 15.29 3.04 46.61
N ALA A 30 15.62 1.77 46.91
CA ALA A 30 14.73 0.83 47.59
C ALA A 30 14.58 1.06 49.10
N ALA A 31 15.46 1.85 49.74
CA ALA A 31 15.50 1.98 51.21
C ALA A 31 14.59 3.06 51.79
N HIS A 32 13.83 3.80 50.99
CA HIS A 32 12.97 4.86 51.52
C HIS A 32 11.63 4.94 50.79
N TRP A 33 10.79 3.91 50.98
CA TRP A 33 9.36 4.12 50.92
C TRP A 33 8.90 4.65 52.28
N SER A 34 8.55 5.94 52.25
CA SER A 34 7.69 6.68 53.17
C SER A 34 7.48 6.04 54.55
N TYR A 35 8.24 6.50 55.55
CA TYR A 35 7.70 6.98 56.83
C TYR A 35 8.86 7.35 57.75
N ARG A 36 8.95 8.61 58.13
CA ARG A 36 9.63 9.05 59.35
C ARG A 36 8.59 9.86 60.09
N ASP A 37 8.18 9.38 61.27
CA ASP A 37 7.24 10.05 62.17
C ASP A 37 5.83 10.32 61.59
N GLY A 38 5.27 9.39 60.81
CA GLY A 38 3.83 9.42 60.50
C GLY A 38 3.39 10.36 59.36
N GLU A 39 4.29 11.17 58.81
CA GLU A 39 3.97 12.08 57.70
C GLU A 39 4.60 11.65 56.36
N ARG A 40 3.86 11.88 55.27
CA ARG A 40 4.31 11.64 53.90
C ARG A 40 5.35 12.70 53.52
N PHE A 41 6.63 12.32 53.52
CA PHE A 41 7.69 13.12 52.91
C PHE A 41 7.87 12.74 51.43
N GLU A 42 7.69 13.70 50.52
CA GLU A 42 8.07 13.56 49.11
C GLU A 42 9.60 13.67 48.98
N ASN A 43 10.24 12.60 48.52
CA ASN A 43 11.68 12.62 48.24
C ASN A 43 11.94 13.35 46.91
N PRO A 44 12.59 14.54 46.91
CA PRO A 44 12.88 15.29 45.67
C PRO A 44 13.84 14.56 44.72
N PHE A 45 14.53 13.53 45.21
CA PHE A 45 15.50 12.73 44.49
C PHE A 45 14.94 11.39 44.01
N ALA A 46 13.68 11.06 44.33
CA ALA A 46 12.99 9.91 43.76
C ALA A 46 12.67 10.20 42.29
N VAL A 47 13.22 9.40 41.38
CA VAL A 47 12.86 9.47 39.97
C VAL A 47 11.46 8.88 39.83
N ASP A 48 10.46 9.73 39.63
CA ASP A 48 9.08 9.31 39.34
C ASP A 48 9.07 8.44 38.07
N PRO A 49 8.76 7.12 38.17
CA PRO A 49 8.69 6.23 37.02
C PRO A 49 7.63 6.68 36.01
N PHE A 50 6.63 7.44 36.44
CA PHE A 50 5.50 7.87 35.62
C PHE A 50 5.82 9.05 34.70
N ARG A 51 6.86 9.84 34.97
CA ARG A 51 7.27 10.94 34.09
C ARG A 51 7.92 10.45 32.79
N TRP A 52 8.64 9.32 32.86
CA TRP A 52 9.19 8.65 31.68
C TRP A 52 8.11 7.93 30.85
N LEU A 53 7.16 7.26 31.51
CA LEU A 53 5.99 6.65 30.87
C LEU A 53 5.19 7.64 30.01
N ARG A 54 4.99 8.87 30.50
CA ARG A 54 4.32 9.94 29.73
C ARG A 54 5.08 10.30 28.44
N SER A 55 6.41 10.31 28.48
CA SER A 55 7.25 10.55 27.29
C SER A 55 7.30 9.37 26.31
N LEU A 56 6.86 8.18 26.73
CA LEU A 56 6.73 7.01 25.87
C LEU A 56 5.39 7.04 25.13
N THR A 57 4.32 7.51 25.78
CA THR A 57 2.99 7.66 25.16
C THR A 57 2.94 8.78 24.11
N GLU A 58 3.74 9.84 24.25
CA GLU A 58 3.82 10.90 23.21
C GLU A 58 4.63 10.49 21.97
N ARG A 59 5.39 9.38 22.03
CA ARG A 59 6.17 8.83 20.91
C ARG A 59 5.43 7.72 20.14
N PHE A 60 4.18 7.46 20.50
CA PHE A 60 3.35 6.36 20.02
C PHE A 60 2.75 6.58 18.63
N ASP A 61 2.84 7.79 18.07
CA ASP A 61 2.06 8.18 16.89
C ASP A 61 2.66 7.76 15.54
N GLY A 62 3.44 6.66 15.48
CA GLY A 62 4.05 6.23 14.20
C GLY A 62 4.88 4.95 14.16
N ALA A 63 4.56 3.93 14.96
CA ALA A 63 5.25 2.63 14.87
C ALA A 63 4.30 1.51 14.44
N GLU A 64 4.54 0.93 13.26
CA GLU A 64 3.80 -0.22 12.71
C GLU A 64 4.13 -1.56 13.41
N ASP A 65 5.19 -1.63 14.23
CA ASP A 65 5.59 -2.84 14.97
C ASP A 65 5.56 -2.61 16.48
N SER A 66 4.42 -2.95 17.09
CA SER A 66 4.14 -2.75 18.53
C SER A 66 4.81 -3.81 19.43
N GLU A 67 5.11 -4.99 18.89
CA GLU A 67 5.63 -6.13 19.67
C GLU A 67 7.16 -6.06 19.86
N ASP A 68 7.92 -5.74 18.81
CA ASP A 68 9.38 -5.50 18.86
C ASP A 68 9.72 -4.34 19.82
N PHE A 69 8.90 -3.28 19.83
CA PHE A 69 9.09 -2.13 20.71
C PHE A 69 8.96 -2.48 22.20
N LEU A 70 7.94 -3.27 22.58
CA LEU A 70 7.70 -3.64 23.97
C LEU A 70 8.81 -4.56 24.51
N GLU A 71 9.35 -5.46 23.70
CA GLU A 71 10.54 -6.24 24.08
C GLU A 71 11.77 -5.35 24.29
N HIS A 72 12.00 -4.38 23.41
CA HIS A 72 13.12 -3.45 23.52
C HIS A 72 13.04 -2.57 24.77
N VAL A 73 11.86 -2.04 25.10
CA VAL A 73 11.64 -1.24 26.32
C VAL A 73 11.83 -2.11 27.57
N LYS A 74 11.36 -3.35 27.56
CA LYS A 74 11.52 -4.28 28.69
C LYS A 74 12.99 -4.59 28.96
N LEU A 75 13.81 -4.78 27.92
CA LEU A 75 15.25 -5.01 28.07
C LEU A 75 16.00 -3.79 28.63
N GLU A 76 15.58 -2.57 28.28
CA GLU A 76 16.19 -1.33 28.80
C GLU A 76 15.91 -1.08 30.30
N MET A 77 14.82 -1.62 30.85
CA MET A 77 14.44 -1.40 32.26
C MET A 77 15.25 -2.23 33.27
N PHE A 78 15.91 -3.33 32.85
CA PHE A 78 16.54 -4.30 33.76
C PHE A 78 18.07 -4.39 33.65
N GLN A 79 18.73 -3.53 32.88
CA GLN A 79 20.18 -3.58 32.69
C GLN A 79 20.91 -2.51 33.52
N ASP A 80 22.05 -2.89 34.09
CA ASP A 80 23.03 -1.95 34.61
C ASP A 80 23.30 -0.86 33.55
N GLN A 81 23.30 0.41 33.96
CA GLN A 81 23.55 1.53 33.04
C GLN A 81 25.04 1.92 33.04
N VAL A 82 25.52 2.31 31.86
CA VAL A 82 26.81 2.98 31.68
C VAL A 82 26.63 4.46 31.34
N PHE A 83 27.43 5.30 31.98
CA PHE A 83 27.46 6.75 31.82
C PHE A 83 28.71 7.15 31.04
N CYS A 84 28.48 7.66 29.82
CA CYS A 84 29.53 8.13 28.92
C CYS A 84 29.43 9.64 28.74
N PHE A 85 30.55 10.29 28.45
CA PHE A 85 30.60 11.75 28.27
C PHE A 85 30.77 12.12 26.81
N THR A 86 30.05 13.14 26.35
CA THR A 86 30.35 13.82 25.09
C THR A 86 31.65 14.65 25.24
N PRO A 87 32.28 15.09 24.14
CA PRO A 87 33.45 15.98 24.23
C PRO A 87 33.15 17.33 24.89
N LYS A 88 31.87 17.70 24.98
CA LYS A 88 31.38 18.91 25.64
C LYS A 88 31.06 18.70 27.13
N GLY A 89 31.23 17.47 27.64
CA GLY A 89 30.98 17.14 29.06
C GLY A 89 29.53 16.75 29.38
N GLU A 90 28.66 16.61 28.38
CA GLU A 90 27.29 16.14 28.60
C GLU A 90 27.28 14.63 28.90
N VAL A 91 26.45 14.21 29.84
CA VAL A 91 26.32 12.80 30.25
C VAL A 91 25.26 12.11 29.40
N VAL A 92 25.66 11.04 28.71
CA VAL A 92 24.76 10.15 27.96
C VAL A 92 24.65 8.82 28.72
N LYS A 93 23.42 8.39 28.97
CA LYS A 93 23.10 7.13 29.65
C LYS A 93 22.82 6.06 28.61
N LEU A 94 23.47 4.91 28.74
CA LEU A 94 23.34 3.77 27.83
C LEU A 94 23.27 2.46 28.63
N PRO A 95 22.70 1.38 28.09
CA PRO A 95 22.78 0.07 28.72
C PRO A 95 24.22 -0.47 28.76
N ARG A 96 24.53 -1.30 29.76
CA ARG A 96 25.84 -1.95 29.86
C ARG A 96 26.14 -2.78 28.62
N GLY A 97 27.33 -2.56 28.06
CA GLY A 97 27.76 -3.23 26.83
C GLY A 97 27.43 -2.47 25.55
N ALA A 98 26.79 -1.31 25.65
CA ALA A 98 26.59 -0.40 24.52
C ALA A 98 27.90 -0.05 23.82
N THR A 99 27.80 0.19 22.52
CA THR A 99 28.94 0.52 21.66
C THR A 99 28.98 2.00 21.28
N PRO A 100 30.08 2.49 20.68
CA PRO A 100 30.11 3.82 20.09
C PRO A 100 28.98 4.11 19.09
N ILE A 101 28.46 3.09 18.39
CA ILE A 101 27.32 3.24 17.48
C ILE A 101 26.06 3.56 18.28
N ASP A 102 25.79 2.83 19.37
CA ASP A 102 24.67 3.12 20.28
C ASP A 102 24.77 4.54 20.85
N PHE A 103 25.97 4.97 21.25
CA PHE A 103 26.22 6.34 21.71
C PHE A 103 25.91 7.39 20.64
N ALA A 104 26.25 7.13 19.38
CA ALA A 104 25.95 8.03 18.27
C ALA A 104 24.42 8.19 18.05
N TYR A 105 23.67 7.09 18.05
CA TYR A 105 22.20 7.10 17.90
C TYR A 105 21.46 7.65 19.13
N ALA A 106 22.05 7.54 20.31
CA ALA A 106 21.53 8.17 21.53
C ALA A 106 21.61 9.70 21.48
N ILE A 107 22.66 10.27 20.87
CA ILE A 107 22.75 11.72 20.64
C ILE A 107 21.77 12.15 19.55
N HIS A 108 21.87 11.56 18.35
CA HIS A 108 20.99 11.90 17.23
C HIS A 108 21.11 10.86 16.11
N THR A 109 19.99 10.51 15.45
CA THR A 109 19.96 9.55 14.32
C THR A 109 20.95 9.92 13.22
N ARG A 110 20.90 11.16 12.70
CA ARG A 110 21.90 11.70 11.75
C ARG A 110 23.37 11.54 12.16
N ILE A 111 23.70 11.55 13.46
CA ILE A 111 25.09 11.32 13.94
C ILE A 111 25.43 9.83 13.88
N GLY A 112 24.47 8.96 14.22
CA GLY A 112 24.55 7.51 14.00
C GLY A 112 24.72 7.17 12.52
N ASP A 113 23.86 7.68 11.64
CA ASP A 113 23.86 7.35 10.21
C ASP A 113 25.17 7.74 9.52
N SER A 114 25.77 8.85 9.93
CA SER A 114 27.02 9.37 9.36
C SER A 114 28.28 8.87 10.06
N CYS A 115 28.18 7.94 11.01
CA CYS A 115 29.31 7.43 11.80
C CYS A 115 30.30 6.63 10.96
N VAL A 116 31.58 7.01 10.96
CA VAL A 116 32.66 6.26 10.30
C VAL A 116 33.61 5.62 11.31
N GLY A 117 33.72 6.22 12.50
CA GLY A 117 34.61 5.74 13.54
C GLY A 117 34.36 6.44 14.86
N ALA A 118 35.06 5.97 15.90
CA ALA A 118 34.95 6.56 17.23
C ALA A 118 36.33 6.72 17.88
N LYS A 119 36.44 7.71 18.76
CA LYS A 119 37.52 7.83 19.72
C LYS A 119 36.98 7.73 21.13
N VAL A 120 37.62 6.94 21.97
CA VAL A 120 37.31 6.83 23.39
C VAL A 120 38.53 7.30 24.17
N ASP A 121 38.34 8.29 25.04
CA ASP A 121 39.39 8.97 25.81
C ASP A 121 40.55 9.49 24.93
N GLY A 122 40.21 9.95 23.72
CA GLY A 122 41.15 10.49 22.74
C GLY A 122 41.76 9.45 21.78
N ASN A 123 41.66 8.16 22.08
CA ASN A 123 42.23 7.08 21.27
C ASN A 123 41.22 6.51 20.28
N ARG A 124 41.62 6.24 19.04
CA ARG A 124 40.75 5.58 18.05
C ARG A 124 40.46 4.15 18.49
N VAL A 125 39.18 3.77 18.47
CA VAL A 125 38.74 2.42 18.82
C VAL A 125 37.84 1.84 17.72
N PRO A 126 37.78 0.51 17.58
CA PRO A 126 36.79 -0.14 16.74
C PRO A 126 35.35 0.15 17.18
N LEU A 127 34.41 0.15 16.24
CA LEU A 127 33.00 0.48 16.51
C LEU A 127 32.27 -0.54 17.39
N TRP A 128 32.75 -1.79 17.48
CA TRP A 128 32.20 -2.83 18.36
C TRP A 128 32.75 -2.79 19.80
N THR A 129 33.57 -1.78 20.13
CA THR A 129 34.15 -1.66 21.47
C THR A 129 33.07 -1.37 22.50
N LYS A 130 33.00 -2.15 23.57
CA LYS A 130 32.05 -1.92 24.66
C LYS A 130 32.46 -0.71 25.50
N LEU A 131 31.55 0.24 25.67
CA LEU A 131 31.76 1.44 26.47
C LEU A 131 31.72 1.13 27.97
N ARG A 132 32.50 1.89 28.74
CA ARG A 132 32.62 1.80 30.20
C ARG A 132 32.21 3.12 30.86
N ASN A 133 31.83 3.03 32.13
CA ASN A 133 31.56 4.21 32.95
C ASN A 133 32.74 5.19 32.96
N GLY A 134 32.44 6.47 32.80
CA GLY A 134 33.43 7.53 32.92
C GLY A 134 34.17 7.90 31.64
N GLN A 135 33.94 7.17 30.54
CA GLN A 135 34.67 7.37 29.30
C GLN A 135 34.13 8.54 28.48
N SER A 136 35.03 9.31 27.86
CA SER A 136 34.66 10.35 26.89
C SER A 136 34.67 9.80 25.47
N VAL A 137 33.54 9.91 24.77
CA VAL A 137 33.35 9.34 23.44
C VAL A 137 33.21 10.46 22.41
N THR A 138 34.07 10.44 21.39
CA THR A 138 34.01 11.33 20.22
C THR A 138 33.63 10.51 18.99
N ILE A 139 32.55 10.87 18.31
CA ILE A 139 32.14 10.23 17.05
C ILE A 139 32.75 10.96 15.86
N ILE A 140 33.41 10.21 14.96
CA ILE A 140 33.95 10.69 13.70
C ILE A 140 32.87 10.44 12.63
N ARG A 141 32.53 11.50 11.88
CA ARG A 141 31.47 11.47 10.85
C ARG A 141 32.05 11.76 9.47
N ALA A 142 31.42 11.23 8.43
CA ALA A 142 31.67 11.64 7.05
C ALA A 142 30.36 11.91 6.31
N GLU A 143 30.43 12.84 5.36
CA GLU A 143 29.34 13.13 4.45
C GLU A 143 29.18 11.97 3.45
N GLY A 144 27.96 11.50 3.25
CA GLY A 144 27.67 10.33 2.41
C GLY A 144 27.78 8.97 3.10
N GLN A 145 28.30 8.89 4.33
CA GLN A 145 28.27 7.65 5.10
C GLN A 145 26.82 7.24 5.42
N ARG A 146 26.57 5.93 5.40
CA ARG A 146 25.29 5.30 5.71
C ARG A 146 25.47 4.08 6.61
N PRO A 147 24.44 3.68 7.37
CA PRO A 147 24.47 2.45 8.15
C PRO A 147 24.77 1.23 7.30
N GLN A 148 25.54 0.30 7.86
CA GLN A 148 25.87 -0.97 7.19
C GLN A 148 25.12 -2.12 7.86
N PRO A 149 24.78 -3.20 7.12
CA PRO A 149 24.12 -4.38 7.69
C PRO A 149 24.88 -4.98 8.89
N SER A 150 26.21 -4.95 8.84
CA SER A 150 27.07 -5.44 9.93
C SER A 150 26.89 -4.70 11.26
N TRP A 151 26.33 -3.49 11.26
CA TRP A 151 26.13 -2.72 12.48
C TRP A 151 24.98 -3.26 13.32
N GLU A 152 24.02 -3.98 12.73
CA GLU A 152 22.86 -4.53 13.43
C GLU A 152 23.28 -5.48 14.57
N ASP A 153 24.31 -6.28 14.33
CA ASP A 153 24.90 -7.20 15.32
C ASP A 153 25.80 -6.50 16.35
N MET A 154 26.26 -5.28 16.05
CA MET A 154 27.16 -4.51 16.91
C MET A 154 26.41 -3.64 17.92
N VAL A 155 25.17 -3.26 17.63
CA VAL A 155 24.37 -2.38 18.49
C VAL A 155 23.56 -3.16 19.53
N ILE A 156 23.45 -2.60 20.72
CA ILE A 156 22.69 -3.19 21.82
C ILE A 156 21.32 -2.52 21.96
N THR A 157 21.24 -1.21 21.75
CA THR A 157 20.02 -0.44 22.01
C THR A 157 18.95 -0.68 20.95
N GLY A 158 17.69 -0.80 21.39
CA GLY A 158 16.55 -0.94 20.48
C GLY A 158 16.44 0.26 19.54
N ARG A 159 16.68 1.48 20.06
CA ARG A 159 16.70 2.71 19.26
C ARG A 159 17.68 2.64 18.09
N ALA A 160 18.92 2.20 18.33
CA ALA A 160 19.92 2.08 17.27
C ALA A 160 19.55 0.98 16.27
N LYS A 161 19.10 -0.19 16.75
CA LYS A 161 18.62 -1.30 15.90
C LYS A 161 17.50 -0.86 14.97
N SER A 162 16.44 -0.24 15.51
CA SER A 162 15.31 0.22 14.72
C SER A 162 15.72 1.30 13.70
N ALA A 163 16.61 2.23 14.07
CA ALA A 163 17.10 3.26 13.16
C ALA A 163 17.94 2.67 12.01
N ILE A 164 18.86 1.75 12.32
CA ILE A 164 19.69 1.05 11.32
C ILE A 164 18.80 0.25 10.36
N ARG A 165 17.89 -0.58 10.89
CA ARG A 165 16.95 -1.37 10.08
C ARG A 165 16.12 -0.48 9.16
N ARG A 166 15.60 0.63 9.67
CA ARG A 166 14.82 1.59 8.87
C ARG A 166 15.64 2.18 7.73
N SER A 167 16.88 2.60 8.00
CA SER A 167 17.78 3.14 6.97
C SER A 167 18.11 2.09 5.90
N LEU A 168 18.45 0.86 6.33
CA LEU A 168 18.76 -0.25 5.43
C LEU A 168 17.55 -0.63 4.55
N ARG A 169 16.35 -0.73 5.13
CA ARG A 169 15.12 -0.99 4.38
C ARG A 169 14.82 0.11 3.35
N GLY A 170 15.04 1.38 3.71
CA GLY A 170 14.85 2.50 2.79
C GLY A 170 15.80 2.44 1.58
N GLU A 171 17.07 2.16 1.80
CA GLU A 171 18.07 2.03 0.71
C GLU A 171 17.80 0.80 -0.17
N GLN A 172 17.45 -0.32 0.45
CA GLN A 172 17.06 -1.55 -0.24
C GLN A 172 15.85 -1.28 -1.14
N ARG A 173 14.79 -0.66 -0.60
CA ARG A 173 13.57 -0.33 -1.33
C ARG A 173 13.84 0.60 -2.51
N ALA A 174 14.63 1.65 -2.34
CA ALA A 174 14.97 2.56 -3.45
C ALA A 174 15.72 1.83 -4.58
N THR A 175 16.59 0.88 -4.22
CA THR A 175 17.30 0.05 -5.20
C THR A 175 16.38 -0.95 -5.89
N GLN A 176 15.48 -1.58 -5.14
CA GLN A 176 14.46 -2.50 -5.66
C GLN A 176 13.50 -1.78 -6.62
N VAL A 177 12.97 -0.61 -6.26
CA VAL A 177 12.08 0.17 -7.14
C VAL A 177 12.76 0.50 -8.47
N ARG A 178 14.02 0.94 -8.43
CA ARG A 178 14.80 1.24 -9.65
C ARG A 178 15.02 0.00 -10.52
N LEU A 179 15.36 -1.14 -9.92
CA LEU A 179 15.52 -2.40 -10.65
C LEU A 179 14.18 -2.88 -11.22
N GLY A 180 13.13 -2.85 -10.39
CA GLY A 180 11.77 -3.24 -10.75
C GLY A 180 11.23 -2.40 -11.92
N ARG A 181 11.56 -1.11 -11.99
CA ARG A 181 11.16 -0.24 -13.11
C ARG A 181 11.75 -0.73 -14.43
N GLU A 182 13.01 -1.18 -14.44
CA GLU A 182 13.62 -1.74 -15.65
C GLU A 182 13.04 -3.12 -16.00
N ILE A 183 12.78 -3.97 -15.00
CA ILE A 183 12.13 -5.28 -15.22
C ILE A 183 10.72 -5.09 -15.80
N ALA A 184 9.94 -4.16 -15.24
CA ALA A 184 8.59 -3.84 -15.72
C ALA A 184 8.62 -3.29 -17.15
N ARG A 185 9.56 -2.40 -17.46
CA ARG A 185 9.78 -1.86 -18.82
C ARG A 185 10.01 -2.98 -19.82
N VAL A 186 10.96 -3.87 -19.56
CA VAL A 186 11.31 -4.99 -20.45
C VAL A 186 10.15 -5.98 -20.58
N ALA A 187 9.45 -6.27 -19.48
CA ALA A 187 8.33 -7.22 -19.48
C ALA A 187 7.15 -6.73 -20.32
N LEU A 188 6.78 -5.45 -20.19
CA LEU A 188 5.66 -4.85 -20.93
C LEU A 188 6.02 -4.56 -22.40
N GLU A 189 7.26 -4.14 -22.68
CA GLU A 189 7.73 -3.88 -24.05
C GLU A 189 7.72 -5.16 -24.90
N ARG A 190 8.01 -6.33 -24.30
CA ARG A 190 7.90 -7.63 -24.98
C ARG A 190 6.50 -7.95 -25.48
N VAL A 191 5.47 -7.31 -24.92
CA VAL A 191 4.09 -7.47 -25.34
C VAL A 191 3.51 -6.24 -26.04
N GLY A 192 4.38 -5.31 -26.46
CA GLY A 192 3.99 -4.09 -27.15
C GLY A 192 3.28 -3.07 -26.27
N LYS A 193 3.34 -3.20 -24.93
CA LYS A 193 2.74 -2.26 -23.97
C LYS A 193 3.83 -1.43 -23.27
N ARG A 194 3.47 -0.26 -22.75
CA ARG A 194 4.40 0.65 -22.06
C ARG A 194 4.23 0.54 -20.53
N ALA A 195 5.33 0.59 -19.81
CA ALA A 195 5.34 0.72 -18.35
C ALA A 195 5.03 2.18 -17.93
N SER A 196 3.78 2.61 -18.06
CA SER A 196 3.31 3.91 -17.57
C SER A 196 3.00 3.86 -16.07
N ASP A 197 3.03 5.01 -15.40
CA ASP A 197 2.67 5.07 -13.97
C ASP A 197 1.20 4.62 -13.75
N LYS A 198 0.28 4.92 -14.68
CA LYS A 198 -1.12 4.44 -14.68
C LYS A 198 -1.21 2.90 -14.75
N ALA A 199 -0.35 2.24 -15.54
CA ALA A 199 -0.31 0.78 -15.62
C ALA A 199 0.20 0.16 -14.30
N LEU A 200 1.17 0.81 -13.65
CA LEU A 200 1.68 0.37 -12.34
C LEU A 200 0.64 0.57 -11.23
N GLU A 201 -0.12 1.66 -11.24
CA GLU A 201 -1.25 1.88 -10.33
C GLU A 201 -2.38 0.86 -10.52
N ALA A 202 -2.71 0.52 -11.77
CA ALA A 202 -3.70 -0.52 -12.07
C ALA A 202 -3.25 -1.90 -11.56
N ALA A 203 -1.96 -2.23 -11.71
CA ALA A 203 -1.38 -3.44 -11.14
C ALA A 203 -1.42 -3.42 -9.59
N ALA A 204 -1.10 -2.28 -8.98
CA ALA A 204 -1.13 -2.11 -7.52
C ALA A 204 -2.52 -2.41 -6.95
N LYS A 205 -3.57 -1.82 -7.54
CA LYS A 205 -4.97 -2.07 -7.13
C LYS A 205 -5.36 -3.54 -7.21
N ARG A 206 -4.97 -4.25 -8.28
CA ARG A 206 -5.26 -5.69 -8.44
C ARG A 206 -4.52 -6.56 -7.42
N LEU A 207 -3.33 -6.14 -6.99
CA LEU A 207 -2.51 -6.85 -6.01
C LEU A 207 -2.80 -6.46 -4.56
N GLY A 208 -3.75 -5.53 -4.33
CA GLY A 208 -4.06 -5.00 -2.99
C GLY A 208 -2.95 -4.14 -2.40
N LEU A 209 -2.18 -3.45 -3.26
CA LEU A 209 -1.11 -2.53 -2.89
C LEU A 209 -1.59 -1.08 -2.99
N GLU A 210 -0.99 -0.20 -2.19
CA GLU A 210 -1.39 1.21 -2.13
C GLU A 210 -0.81 2.02 -3.29
N GLU A 211 0.47 1.77 -3.64
CA GLU A 211 1.18 2.57 -4.65
C GLU A 211 1.79 1.72 -5.78
N GLY A 212 1.97 2.33 -6.95
CA GLY A 212 2.69 1.69 -8.07
C GLY A 212 4.15 1.37 -7.73
N ASP A 213 4.77 2.17 -6.87
CA ASP A 213 6.15 1.93 -6.40
C ASP A 213 6.24 0.65 -5.54
N ASP A 214 5.17 0.21 -4.87
CA ASP A 214 5.17 -1.10 -4.18
C ASP A 214 5.25 -2.27 -5.15
N VAL A 215 4.58 -2.17 -6.30
CA VAL A 215 4.67 -3.18 -7.37
C VAL A 215 6.10 -3.25 -7.88
N LEU A 216 6.73 -2.10 -8.12
CA LEU A 216 8.13 -2.02 -8.54
C LEU A 216 9.08 -2.57 -7.47
N ALA A 217 8.85 -2.28 -6.19
CA ALA A 217 9.64 -2.81 -5.09
C ALA A 217 9.58 -4.35 -5.04
N ARG A 218 8.39 -4.94 -5.19
CA ARG A 218 8.21 -6.41 -5.24
C ARG A 218 8.89 -7.05 -6.46
N LEU A 219 8.82 -6.40 -7.63
CA LEU A 219 9.54 -6.82 -8.84
C LEU A 219 11.06 -6.79 -8.65
N GLY A 220 11.59 -5.71 -8.07
CA GLY A 220 13.02 -5.58 -7.79
C GLY A 220 13.53 -6.49 -6.68
N ALA A 221 12.65 -6.87 -5.74
CA ALA A 221 12.92 -7.87 -4.71
C ALA A 221 12.85 -9.33 -5.23
N ALA A 222 12.43 -9.53 -6.49
CA ALA A 222 12.14 -10.83 -7.08
C ALA A 222 11.02 -11.63 -6.36
N GLU A 223 10.16 -10.94 -5.61
CA GLU A 223 8.93 -11.51 -5.04
C GLU A 223 7.86 -11.72 -6.12
N MET A 224 7.95 -10.97 -7.21
CA MET A 224 7.09 -11.07 -8.39
C MET A 224 7.92 -11.03 -9.66
N THR A 225 7.56 -11.83 -10.67
CA THR A 225 8.25 -11.80 -11.97
C THR A 225 7.58 -10.84 -12.94
N GLY A 226 8.31 -10.41 -13.98
CA GLY A 226 7.73 -9.62 -15.07
C GLY A 226 6.60 -10.34 -15.82
N LYS A 227 6.60 -11.68 -15.84
CA LYS A 227 5.48 -12.45 -16.41
C LYS A 227 4.22 -12.35 -15.54
N ASP A 228 4.38 -12.36 -14.23
CA ASP A 228 3.27 -12.21 -13.28
C ASP A 228 2.69 -10.79 -13.36
N LEU A 229 3.53 -9.76 -13.55
CA LEU A 229 3.07 -8.40 -13.84
C LEU A 229 2.20 -8.37 -15.11
N VAL A 230 2.68 -8.96 -16.21
CA VAL A 230 1.94 -9.03 -17.47
C VAL A 230 0.65 -9.82 -17.30
N ALA A 231 0.66 -10.95 -16.61
CA ALA A 231 -0.54 -11.76 -16.35
C ALA A 231 -1.57 -11.01 -15.48
N THR A 232 -1.09 -10.21 -14.52
CA THR A 232 -1.94 -9.41 -13.64
C THR A 232 -2.61 -8.27 -14.41
N LEU A 233 -1.94 -7.69 -15.40
CA LEU A 233 -2.47 -6.59 -16.22
C LEU A 233 -3.28 -7.08 -17.42
N TYR A 234 -2.81 -8.14 -18.07
CA TYR A 234 -3.27 -8.65 -19.37
C TYR A 234 -3.36 -10.20 -19.35
N PRO A 235 -4.27 -10.78 -18.56
CA PRO A 235 -4.42 -12.24 -18.42
C PRO A 235 -4.76 -12.96 -19.75
N GLU A 236 -5.36 -12.26 -20.71
CA GLU A 236 -5.73 -12.75 -22.04
C GLU A 236 -4.55 -13.13 -22.94
N LEU A 237 -3.37 -12.54 -22.76
CA LEU A 237 -2.15 -12.91 -23.52
C LEU A 237 -1.65 -14.32 -23.21
N GLN A 238 -2.15 -14.95 -22.15
CA GLN A 238 -1.85 -16.33 -21.79
C GLN A 238 -2.89 -17.33 -22.32
N ARG A 239 -4.00 -16.88 -22.92
CA ARG A 239 -5.06 -17.75 -23.45
C ARG A 239 -4.95 -17.85 -24.97
N GLU A 240 -4.74 -19.06 -25.48
CA GLU A 240 -4.87 -19.35 -26.91
C GLU A 240 -6.28 -18.99 -27.41
N PRO A 241 -6.42 -18.39 -28.61
CA PRO A 241 -7.73 -17.98 -29.12
C PRO A 241 -8.52 -19.23 -29.55
N LEU A 242 -9.68 -19.45 -28.91
CA LEU A 242 -10.67 -20.42 -29.37
C LEU A 242 -11.39 -19.87 -30.62
N PRO A 243 -11.71 -20.72 -31.61
CA PRO A 243 -12.29 -20.28 -32.87
C PRO A 243 -13.70 -19.73 -32.67
N ALA A 244 -13.99 -18.60 -33.31
CA ALA A 244 -15.31 -18.00 -33.37
C ALA A 244 -16.25 -18.83 -34.25
N ALA A 245 -17.44 -19.16 -33.74
CA ALA A 245 -18.61 -19.50 -34.55
C ALA A 245 -19.91 -19.64 -33.73
N GLY A 246 -20.94 -18.91 -34.16
CA GLY A 246 -22.17 -19.54 -34.65
C GLY A 246 -23.43 -19.46 -33.78
N ASP A 247 -24.39 -18.67 -34.28
CA ASP A 247 -25.82 -18.59 -34.02
C ASP A 247 -26.49 -19.61 -33.08
N GLY A 248 -27.22 -19.05 -32.11
CA GLY A 248 -28.52 -19.58 -31.71
C GLY A 248 -28.57 -20.41 -30.43
N THR A 249 -28.89 -19.76 -29.31
CA THR A 249 -30.05 -20.07 -28.45
C THR A 249 -30.06 -19.11 -27.24
N ALA A 250 -31.26 -18.70 -26.82
CA ALA A 250 -31.48 -17.80 -25.69
C ALA A 250 -30.74 -18.26 -24.42
N PRO A 251 -30.27 -17.33 -23.57
CA PRO A 251 -29.47 -17.70 -22.42
C PRO A 251 -30.31 -18.56 -21.46
N VAL A 252 -29.72 -19.67 -21.01
CA VAL A 252 -30.39 -20.62 -20.13
C VAL A 252 -30.44 -20.02 -18.73
N VAL A 253 -31.65 -19.75 -18.24
CA VAL A 253 -31.89 -19.16 -16.91
C VAL A 253 -32.59 -20.19 -16.03
N ILE A 254 -32.10 -20.36 -14.81
CA ILE A 254 -32.70 -21.21 -13.78
C ILE A 254 -33.65 -20.36 -12.92
N GLY A 255 -34.85 -20.86 -12.66
CA GLY A 255 -35.88 -20.16 -11.88
C GLY A 255 -37.21 -19.96 -12.62
N LEU A 256 -37.28 -20.35 -13.90
CA LEU A 256 -38.51 -20.28 -14.71
C LEU A 256 -39.35 -21.56 -14.58
N GLY A 257 -40.68 -21.40 -14.54
CA GLY A 257 -41.61 -22.52 -14.62
C GLY A 257 -41.61 -23.18 -16.00
N SER A 258 -42.00 -24.46 -16.08
CA SER A 258 -42.08 -25.19 -17.35
C SER A 258 -42.96 -24.46 -18.38
N GLY A 259 -42.38 -24.03 -19.50
CA GLY A 259 -43.09 -23.35 -20.59
C GLY A 259 -43.06 -21.81 -20.54
N GLN A 260 -42.34 -21.19 -19.61
CA GLN A 260 -42.14 -19.74 -19.58
C GLN A 260 -40.89 -19.33 -20.38
N GLU A 261 -41.05 -18.45 -21.36
CA GLU A 261 -39.91 -17.80 -22.04
C GLU A 261 -39.47 -16.56 -21.28
N ALA A 262 -38.15 -16.41 -21.10
CA ALA A 262 -37.53 -15.20 -20.57
C ALA A 262 -36.67 -14.52 -21.63
N ARG A 263 -36.69 -13.19 -21.64
CA ARG A 263 -35.92 -12.37 -22.59
C ARG A 263 -35.16 -11.28 -21.85
N PRO A 264 -33.90 -10.99 -22.22
CA PRO A 264 -33.15 -9.87 -21.65
C PRO A 264 -33.83 -8.53 -21.96
N ALA A 265 -33.88 -7.64 -20.97
CA ALA A 265 -34.47 -6.32 -21.13
C ALA A 265 -33.48 -5.34 -21.82
N PRO A 266 -33.94 -4.57 -22.82
CA PRO A 266 -33.07 -3.70 -23.62
C PRO A 266 -32.52 -2.48 -22.84
N CYS A 267 -33.05 -2.20 -21.64
CA CYS A 267 -32.61 -1.08 -20.81
C CYS A 267 -31.23 -1.33 -20.15
N CYS A 268 -30.99 -2.57 -19.69
CA CYS A 268 -29.76 -2.94 -18.99
C CYS A 268 -28.92 -3.99 -19.74
N ASN A 269 -29.49 -4.71 -20.73
CA ASN A 269 -28.86 -5.82 -21.44
C ASN A 269 -28.06 -6.72 -20.49
N PRO A 270 -28.75 -7.44 -19.59
CA PRO A 270 -28.06 -8.20 -18.56
C PRO A 270 -27.27 -9.35 -19.20
N ILE A 271 -26.05 -9.57 -18.73
CA ILE A 271 -25.15 -10.59 -19.26
C ILE A 271 -24.80 -11.65 -18.21
N PRO A 272 -24.37 -12.86 -18.63
CA PRO A 272 -23.94 -13.91 -17.71
C PRO A 272 -22.88 -13.42 -16.74
N GLY A 273 -23.04 -13.79 -15.46
CA GLY A 273 -22.20 -13.33 -14.34
C GLY A 273 -22.79 -12.16 -13.55
N GLU A 274 -23.82 -11.46 -14.08
CA GLU A 274 -24.56 -10.47 -13.30
C GLU A 274 -25.59 -11.10 -12.37
N ARG A 275 -25.88 -10.41 -11.27
CA ARG A 275 -27.08 -10.71 -10.48
C ARG A 275 -28.30 -10.21 -11.25
N ILE A 276 -29.23 -11.12 -11.52
CA ILE A 276 -30.42 -10.86 -12.33
C ILE A 276 -31.70 -11.10 -11.54
N VAL A 277 -32.77 -10.43 -11.99
CA VAL A 277 -34.15 -10.63 -11.53
C VAL A 277 -35.07 -10.71 -12.74
N GLY A 278 -36.15 -11.47 -12.64
CA GLY A 278 -37.20 -11.55 -13.65
C GLY A 278 -38.39 -10.68 -13.27
N ILE A 279 -38.91 -9.90 -14.22
CA ILE A 279 -40.17 -9.17 -14.06
C ILE A 279 -41.19 -9.74 -15.04
N ALA A 280 -42.30 -10.27 -14.52
CA ALA A 280 -43.41 -10.70 -15.35
C ALA A 280 -44.12 -9.48 -15.95
N VAL A 281 -44.18 -9.40 -17.29
CA VAL A 281 -44.86 -8.32 -18.02
C VAL A 281 -45.99 -8.92 -18.85
N ARG A 282 -47.20 -8.41 -18.65
CA ARG A 282 -48.40 -8.86 -19.39
C ARG A 282 -48.15 -8.74 -20.91
N GLY A 283 -48.32 -9.86 -21.62
CA GLY A 283 -48.14 -9.95 -23.07
C GLY A 283 -46.70 -10.03 -23.57
N LYS A 284 -45.68 -9.87 -22.71
CA LYS A 284 -44.25 -9.94 -23.09
C LYS A 284 -43.47 -11.08 -22.43
N GLY A 285 -44.09 -11.81 -21.50
CA GLY A 285 -43.44 -12.89 -20.76
C GLY A 285 -42.59 -12.37 -19.60
N VAL A 286 -41.51 -13.07 -19.26
CA VAL A 286 -40.59 -12.67 -18.19
C VAL A 286 -39.45 -11.86 -18.80
N MET A 287 -39.29 -10.60 -18.36
CA MET A 287 -38.18 -9.75 -18.76
C MET A 287 -37.05 -9.88 -17.73
N ILE A 288 -35.84 -10.19 -18.16
CA ILE A 288 -34.66 -10.33 -17.30
C ILE A 288 -34.01 -8.95 -17.17
N HIS A 289 -33.79 -8.51 -15.93
CA HIS A 289 -33.09 -7.27 -15.60
C HIS A 289 -31.88 -7.57 -14.73
N ALA A 290 -30.83 -6.74 -14.83
CA ALA A 290 -29.81 -6.68 -13.79
C ALA A 290 -30.43 -6.12 -12.50
N ILE A 291 -30.02 -6.63 -11.34
CA ILE A 291 -30.62 -6.28 -10.03
C ILE A 291 -30.54 -4.79 -9.69
N ASP A 292 -29.58 -4.08 -10.29
CA ASP A 292 -29.32 -2.66 -10.12
C ASP A 292 -29.85 -1.81 -11.30
N CYS A 293 -30.83 -2.32 -12.05
CA CYS A 293 -31.46 -1.61 -13.15
C CYS A 293 -32.44 -0.53 -12.62
N GLU A 294 -32.27 0.72 -13.04
CA GLU A 294 -33.11 1.86 -12.60
C GLU A 294 -34.60 1.68 -12.94
N GLU A 295 -34.93 0.99 -14.02
CA GLU A 295 -36.33 0.72 -14.41
C GLU A 295 -37.06 -0.22 -13.42
N LEU A 296 -36.33 -0.91 -12.53
CA LEU A 296 -36.93 -1.78 -11.52
C LEU A 296 -37.71 -0.99 -10.46
N VAL A 297 -37.40 0.29 -10.26
CA VAL A 297 -38.12 1.17 -9.31
C VAL A 297 -39.61 1.25 -9.66
N ALA A 298 -39.96 1.19 -10.95
CA ALA A 298 -41.35 1.22 -11.39
C ALA A 298 -42.17 -0.01 -10.96
N PHE A 299 -41.52 -1.09 -10.51
CA PHE A 299 -42.16 -2.35 -10.11
C PHE A 299 -42.00 -2.66 -8.61
N GLU A 300 -41.45 -1.73 -7.83
CA GLU A 300 -41.18 -1.92 -6.39
C GLU A 300 -42.46 -2.21 -5.59
N GLU A 301 -43.58 -1.58 -5.96
CA GLU A 301 -44.89 -1.77 -5.31
C GLU A 301 -45.65 -3.02 -5.80
N GLU A 302 -45.09 -3.79 -6.76
CA GLU A 302 -45.73 -4.96 -7.36
C GLU A 302 -44.92 -6.25 -7.13
N PRO A 303 -44.70 -6.70 -5.87
CA PRO A 303 -43.82 -7.82 -5.54
C PRO A 303 -44.23 -9.14 -6.20
N ASP A 304 -45.53 -9.35 -6.46
CA ASP A 304 -46.06 -10.55 -7.11
C ASP A 304 -45.53 -10.77 -8.55
N ARG A 305 -44.92 -9.75 -9.15
CA ARG A 305 -44.34 -9.81 -10.50
C ARG A 305 -42.86 -10.18 -10.52
N TRP A 306 -42.22 -10.18 -9.37
CA TRP A 306 -40.80 -10.46 -9.22
C TRP A 306 -40.57 -11.96 -9.19
N ILE A 307 -39.61 -12.40 -9.99
CA ILE A 307 -39.22 -13.80 -10.12
C ILE A 307 -37.71 -13.85 -9.86
N ASP A 308 -37.32 -14.64 -8.87
CA ASP A 308 -35.90 -14.91 -8.63
C ASP A 308 -35.33 -15.76 -9.75
N LEU A 309 -34.34 -15.19 -10.45
CA LEU A 309 -33.67 -15.82 -11.57
C LEU A 309 -32.18 -15.91 -11.31
N ARG A 310 -31.53 -16.92 -11.87
CA ARG A 310 -30.07 -17.02 -11.91
C ARG A 310 -29.62 -17.55 -13.26
N TRP A 311 -28.45 -17.12 -13.71
CA TRP A 311 -27.82 -17.70 -14.89
C TRP A 311 -27.52 -19.18 -14.65
N ALA A 312 -27.76 -20.03 -15.65
CA ALA A 312 -27.33 -21.42 -15.58
C ALA A 312 -25.80 -21.50 -15.68
N GLU A 313 -25.21 -22.44 -14.93
CA GLU A 313 -23.79 -22.75 -15.05
C GLU A 313 -23.54 -23.51 -16.36
N GLY A 314 -22.89 -22.86 -17.32
CA GLY A 314 -22.60 -23.42 -18.62
C GLY A 314 -22.48 -22.33 -19.68
N HIS A 315 -21.41 -22.38 -20.47
CA HIS A 315 -21.11 -21.40 -21.52
C HIS A 315 -22.13 -21.51 -22.67
N SER A 316 -23.26 -20.80 -22.56
CA SER A 316 -24.11 -20.55 -23.72
C SER A 316 -23.41 -19.55 -24.64
N ARG A 317 -23.34 -19.92 -25.93
CA ARG A 317 -22.43 -19.39 -26.95
C ARG A 317 -22.85 -18.15 -27.76
N PRO A 318 -23.94 -17.39 -27.50
CA PRO A 318 -24.05 -16.09 -28.17
C PRO A 318 -23.23 -15.04 -27.42
N ASP A 319 -22.42 -14.28 -28.16
CA ASP A 319 -21.90 -13.02 -27.64
C ASP A 319 -23.10 -12.08 -27.39
N HIS A 320 -23.04 -11.35 -26.29
CA HIS A 320 -24.07 -10.46 -25.80
C HIS A 320 -23.73 -9.01 -26.15
N ALA A 321 -24.69 -8.30 -26.76
CA ALA A 321 -24.52 -6.89 -27.09
C ALA A 321 -24.58 -6.00 -25.83
N VAL A 322 -23.51 -5.26 -25.59
CA VAL A 322 -23.34 -4.32 -24.48
C VAL A 322 -22.87 -2.98 -25.03
N ALA A 323 -23.45 -1.89 -24.52
CA ALA A 323 -23.00 -0.55 -24.84
C ALA A 323 -21.99 -0.06 -23.78
N ILE A 324 -20.90 0.56 -24.23
CA ILE A 324 -19.92 1.24 -23.39
C ILE A 324 -19.81 2.70 -23.81
N GLU A 325 -19.71 3.61 -22.85
CA GLU A 325 -19.43 5.03 -23.09
C GLU A 325 -17.93 5.25 -22.92
N ILE A 326 -17.29 5.86 -23.91
CA ILE A 326 -15.87 6.19 -23.93
C ILE A 326 -15.72 7.69 -24.14
N ALA A 327 -14.93 8.34 -23.29
CA ALA A 327 -14.45 9.70 -23.48
C ALA A 327 -12.96 9.65 -23.82
N LEU A 328 -12.57 10.11 -25.01
CA LEU A 328 -11.22 10.02 -25.53
C LEU A 328 -10.73 11.35 -26.13
N ALA A 329 -9.42 11.58 -26.09
CA ALA A 329 -8.76 12.76 -26.63
C ALA A 329 -8.89 12.81 -28.16
N ASN A 330 -9.24 13.97 -28.70
CA ASN A 330 -9.38 14.16 -30.14
C ASN A 330 -8.02 14.43 -30.81
N ASP A 331 -7.18 13.40 -30.84
CA ASP A 331 -5.89 13.41 -31.53
C ASP A 331 -5.83 12.41 -32.68
N ALA A 332 -4.92 12.65 -33.62
CA ALA A 332 -4.74 11.79 -34.78
C ALA A 332 -4.38 10.35 -34.37
N GLY A 333 -5.22 9.40 -34.78
CA GLY A 333 -4.99 7.96 -34.57
C GLY A 333 -5.51 7.39 -33.24
N VAL A 334 -6.05 8.21 -32.34
CA VAL A 334 -6.61 7.73 -31.05
C VAL A 334 -7.77 6.76 -31.28
N LEU A 335 -8.77 7.16 -32.05
CA LEU A 335 -9.93 6.31 -32.35
C LEU A 335 -9.53 4.96 -32.96
N GLY A 336 -8.60 4.97 -33.92
CA GLY A 336 -8.11 3.75 -34.56
C GLY A 336 -7.43 2.80 -33.57
N ARG A 337 -6.63 3.34 -32.64
CA ARG A 337 -6.00 2.56 -31.58
C ARG A 337 -7.01 1.95 -30.62
N ILE A 338 -8.06 2.69 -30.23
CA ILE A 338 -9.14 2.16 -29.37
C ILE A 338 -9.91 1.04 -30.07
N CYS A 339 -10.25 1.19 -31.36
CA CYS A 339 -10.90 0.13 -32.12
C CYS A 339 -10.01 -1.13 -32.23
N THR A 340 -8.71 -0.96 -32.47
CA THR A 340 -7.75 -2.07 -32.48
C THR A 340 -7.69 -2.76 -31.11
N LEU A 341 -7.69 -1.99 -30.03
CA LEU A 341 -7.63 -2.51 -28.67
C LEU A 341 -8.89 -3.33 -28.33
N ILE A 342 -10.08 -2.89 -28.74
CA ILE A 342 -11.31 -3.67 -28.61
C ILE A 342 -11.21 -4.99 -29.39
N GLY A 343 -10.67 -4.94 -30.61
CA GLY A 343 -10.45 -6.13 -31.43
C GLY A 343 -9.42 -7.11 -30.86
N GLU A 344 -8.34 -6.61 -30.24
CA GLU A 344 -7.33 -7.43 -29.53
C GLU A 344 -7.94 -8.21 -28.37
N GLN A 345 -9.01 -7.68 -27.75
CA GLN A 345 -9.75 -8.35 -26.68
C GLN A 345 -10.75 -9.38 -27.20
N HIS A 346 -10.81 -9.63 -28.52
CA HIS A 346 -11.79 -10.50 -29.17
C HIS A 346 -13.25 -10.05 -28.93
N ALA A 347 -13.48 -8.74 -28.78
CA ALA A 347 -14.81 -8.15 -28.78
C ALA A 347 -15.12 -7.58 -30.16
N ASN A 348 -16.27 -7.96 -30.72
CA ASN A 348 -16.75 -7.40 -31.98
C ASN A 348 -17.41 -6.03 -31.73
N ILE A 349 -17.23 -5.07 -32.65
CA ILE A 349 -17.88 -3.76 -32.58
C ILE A 349 -19.07 -3.76 -33.53
N THR A 350 -20.27 -3.60 -32.99
CA THR A 350 -21.52 -3.61 -33.76
C THR A 350 -21.91 -2.21 -34.21
N ASP A 351 -21.74 -1.20 -33.35
CA ASP A 351 -22.10 0.18 -33.64
C ASP A 351 -21.20 1.17 -32.88
N ILE A 352 -21.03 2.37 -33.44
CA ILE A 352 -20.31 3.49 -32.80
C ILE A 352 -21.12 4.76 -33.04
N ASP A 353 -21.59 5.36 -31.95
CA ASP A 353 -22.30 6.64 -31.97
C ASP A 353 -21.53 7.73 -31.22
N PHE A 354 -21.42 8.92 -31.80
CA PHE A 354 -20.75 10.06 -31.17
C PHE A 354 -21.78 10.93 -30.46
N THR A 355 -21.75 10.95 -29.13
CA THR A 355 -22.70 11.72 -28.31
C THR A 355 -22.26 13.16 -28.10
N ASP A 356 -20.95 13.43 -28.03
CA ASP A 356 -20.40 14.79 -27.92
C ASP A 356 -19.11 14.89 -28.72
N ARG A 357 -18.96 15.98 -29.47
CA ARG A 357 -17.80 16.27 -30.31
C ARG A 357 -17.25 17.65 -29.96
N LYS A 358 -16.23 17.68 -29.10
CA LYS A 358 -15.50 18.91 -28.75
C LYS A 358 -14.12 18.91 -29.41
N PRO A 359 -13.49 20.08 -29.56
CA PRO A 359 -12.17 20.18 -30.18
C PRO A 359 -11.12 19.29 -29.51
N ASP A 360 -11.16 19.18 -28.18
CA ASP A 360 -10.14 18.46 -27.40
C ASP A 360 -10.55 17.01 -27.06
N PHE A 361 -11.85 16.70 -27.03
CA PHE A 361 -12.37 15.39 -26.61
C PHE A 361 -13.62 14.97 -27.37
N TYR A 362 -13.72 13.67 -27.63
CA TYR A 362 -14.93 13.02 -28.11
C TYR A 362 -15.53 12.13 -27.03
N ARG A 363 -16.86 12.17 -26.93
CA ARG A 363 -17.62 11.18 -26.17
C ARG A 363 -18.43 10.34 -27.14
N MET A 364 -18.31 9.03 -27.01
CA MET A 364 -18.97 8.07 -27.89
C MET A 364 -19.55 6.91 -27.11
N ILE A 365 -20.62 6.34 -27.63
CA ILE A 365 -21.19 5.09 -27.20
C ILE A 365 -20.78 4.05 -28.23
N VAL A 366 -20.09 2.99 -27.79
CA VAL A 366 -19.68 1.87 -28.63
C VAL A 366 -20.49 0.65 -28.21
N GLU A 367 -21.16 0.03 -29.15
CA GLU A 367 -21.82 -1.25 -28.94
C GLU A 367 -20.86 -2.38 -29.29
N ILE A 368 -20.57 -3.22 -28.30
CA ILE A 368 -19.66 -4.35 -28.41
C ILE A 368 -20.36 -5.66 -28.05
N GLU A 369 -19.88 -6.75 -28.63
CA GLU A 369 -20.35 -8.09 -28.31
C GLU A 369 -19.36 -8.77 -27.36
N VAL A 370 -19.85 -9.20 -26.19
CA VAL A 370 -19.05 -9.78 -25.10
C VAL A 370 -19.65 -11.10 -24.61
N ARG A 371 -18.83 -11.97 -24.04
CA ARG A 371 -19.24 -13.34 -23.68
C ARG A 371 -19.95 -13.38 -22.33
N ASP A 372 -19.41 -12.64 -21.37
CA ASP A 372 -19.84 -12.61 -19.98
C ASP A 372 -19.31 -11.33 -19.30
N MET A 373 -19.63 -11.16 -18.02
CA MET A 373 -19.11 -10.06 -17.21
C MET A 373 -17.59 -10.03 -17.09
N GLU A 374 -16.92 -11.19 -17.08
CA GLU A 374 -15.45 -11.25 -17.00
C GLU A 374 -14.84 -10.64 -18.26
N HIS A 375 -15.33 -11.06 -19.43
CA HIS A 375 -14.92 -10.54 -20.73
C HIS A 375 -15.19 -9.04 -20.86
N LEU A 376 -16.37 -8.55 -20.46
CA LEU A 376 -16.67 -7.11 -20.46
C LEU A 376 -15.70 -6.33 -19.56
N THR A 377 -15.42 -6.85 -18.37
CA THR A 377 -14.50 -6.21 -17.43
C THR A 377 -13.08 -6.14 -17.99
N HIS A 378 -12.63 -7.16 -18.72
CA HIS A 378 -11.35 -7.15 -19.42
C HIS A 378 -11.31 -6.08 -20.51
N VAL A 379 -12.33 -6.00 -21.37
CA VAL A 379 -12.42 -4.97 -22.42
C VAL A 379 -12.39 -3.56 -21.82
N LEU A 380 -13.21 -3.30 -20.78
CA LEU A 380 -13.24 -2.01 -20.10
C LEU A 380 -11.87 -1.66 -19.49
N THR A 381 -11.21 -2.62 -18.82
CA THR A 381 -9.91 -2.37 -18.21
C THR A 381 -8.83 -2.09 -19.25
N ALA A 382 -8.84 -2.83 -20.36
CA ALA A 382 -7.88 -2.64 -21.43
C ALA A 382 -8.04 -1.23 -22.06
N ILE A 383 -9.28 -0.78 -22.29
CA ILE A 383 -9.57 0.57 -22.80
C ILE A 383 -9.16 1.64 -21.79
N ASP A 384 -9.47 1.46 -20.50
CA ASP A 384 -9.15 2.43 -19.45
C ASP A 384 -7.62 2.58 -19.24
N ALA A 385 -6.84 1.55 -19.55
CA ALA A 385 -5.39 1.58 -19.44
C ALA A 385 -4.70 2.48 -20.49
N ASP A 386 -5.39 2.87 -21.56
CA ASP A 386 -4.86 3.78 -22.57
C ASP A 386 -4.77 5.22 -22.03
N SER A 387 -3.71 5.94 -22.39
CA SER A 387 -3.47 7.32 -21.93
C SER A 387 -4.40 8.34 -22.57
N ASP A 388 -4.90 8.04 -23.78
CA ASP A 388 -5.75 8.93 -24.56
C ASP A 388 -7.23 8.76 -24.19
N VAL A 389 -7.55 7.82 -23.29
CA VAL A 389 -8.89 7.60 -22.73
C VAL A 389 -9.00 8.30 -21.38
N ALA A 390 -9.91 9.27 -21.31
CA ALA A 390 -10.21 10.00 -20.08
C ALA A 390 -11.17 9.21 -19.18
N GLN A 391 -12.12 8.49 -19.76
CA GLN A 391 -13.10 7.69 -19.03
C GLN A 391 -13.66 6.60 -19.92
N VAL A 392 -13.86 5.40 -19.36
CA VAL A 392 -14.70 4.36 -19.96
C VAL A 392 -15.62 3.75 -18.91
N ARG A 393 -16.89 3.54 -19.27
CA ARG A 393 -17.87 2.89 -18.39
C ARG A 393 -18.91 2.14 -19.20
N ARG A 394 -19.54 1.13 -18.61
CA ARG A 394 -20.73 0.52 -19.22
C ARG A 394 -21.83 1.56 -19.32
N PHE A 395 -22.45 1.66 -20.49
CA PHE A 395 -23.58 2.52 -20.76
C PHE A 395 -24.87 1.70 -20.66
N ARG A 396 -25.81 2.13 -19.82
CA ARG A 396 -27.15 1.55 -19.74
C ARG A 396 -28.13 2.55 -20.33
N ARG A 397 -28.91 2.12 -21.33
CA ARG A 397 -29.92 2.96 -21.96
C ARG A 397 -31.10 3.12 -21.00
N THR A 398 -31.18 4.23 -20.28
CA THR A 398 -32.40 4.63 -19.57
C THR A 398 -33.55 4.81 -20.56
N ALA A 399 -34.79 4.40 -20.22
CA ALA A 399 -35.92 4.45 -21.14
C ALA A 399 -36.26 5.88 -21.64
N ALA A 400 -35.80 6.91 -20.94
CA ALA A 400 -35.89 8.31 -21.37
C ALA A 400 -35.10 8.61 -22.67
N ALA A 401 -33.95 7.97 -22.89
CA ALA A 401 -33.11 8.18 -24.07
C ALA A 401 -33.64 7.45 -25.32
N ALA A 402 -34.29 6.29 -25.15
CA ALA A 402 -34.84 5.50 -26.25
C ALA A 402 -36.01 6.18 -26.98
N ARG A 403 -36.76 7.06 -26.30
CA ARG A 403 -37.88 7.80 -26.92
C ARG A 403 -37.42 9.01 -27.75
N GLY A 404 -36.20 9.51 -27.57
CA GLY A 404 -35.65 10.63 -28.33
C GLY A 404 -35.04 10.25 -29.67
N GLY A 405 -34.47 9.04 -29.80
CA GLY A 405 -33.76 8.61 -31.00
C GLY A 405 -34.64 8.23 -32.20
N ALA A 406 -35.93 7.95 -31.97
CA ALA A 406 -36.87 7.62 -33.05
C ALA A 406 -37.35 8.85 -33.85
N ALA A 407 -37.13 10.07 -33.35
CA ALA A 407 -37.58 11.29 -34.01
C ALA A 407 -36.59 11.85 -35.06
N HIS A 408 -35.36 11.33 -35.15
CA HIS A 408 -34.34 11.91 -36.02
C HIS A 408 -33.90 11.02 -37.20
N ARG A 409 -34.53 9.86 -37.39
CA ARG A 409 -34.37 9.03 -38.61
C ARG A 409 -35.57 9.25 -39.52
N GLY A 410 -35.60 10.42 -40.16
CA GLY A 410 -36.64 10.82 -41.08
C GLY A 410 -36.36 12.20 -41.65
N ASP A 411 -35.34 12.28 -42.51
CA ASP A 411 -35.34 13.04 -43.77
C ASP A 411 -34.10 12.68 -44.60
#